data_AF-A0A254Q3A9-F1
#
_entry.id   AF-A0A254Q3A9-F1
#
_cell.length_a   1.000
_cell.length_b   1.000
_cell.length_c   1.000
_cell.angle_alpha   90.00
_cell.angle_beta   90.00
_cell.angle_gamma   90.00
#
_symmetry.space_group_name_H-M   'P 1'
#
loop_
_entity.id
_entity.type
_entity.pdbx_description
1 polymer ?
#
loop_
_entity_poly.entity_id
_entity_poly.type
_entity_poly.pdbx_seq_one_letter_code
_entity_poly.pdbx_strand_id
1 'polypeptide(L)'
;MSGVIERSHASYSVYLERELRSDHAGETGAIYIYKGIIAIAKLRKDQELISFAKHHGATEAEHLQLIESIFEAKHRSRLLVPWRIAGWLTGAIPALFGRKAVYATIDAVETFVEQHYQQQIEYLQKNGSHDDLLKLLMRCQADEINHKNEARSKVVSPRPLTLRLWCALVRSGSAVAVLLARQI
;
A
#
# COMPACT_ATOMS: atom_id res chain seq x y z
N MET A 1 8.46 32.47 -18.39
CA MET A 1 7.80 31.57 -19.36
C MET A 1 7.48 30.28 -18.60
N SER A 2 6.25 30.16 -18.11
CA SER A 2 5.81 29.00 -17.33
C SER A 2 5.62 27.82 -18.28
N GLY A 3 6.50 26.82 -18.19
CA GLY A 3 6.33 25.54 -18.85
C GLY A 3 5.16 24.80 -18.20
N VAL A 4 4.00 24.86 -18.85
CA VAL A 4 2.90 23.95 -18.55
C VAL A 4 3.39 22.56 -18.91
N ILE A 5 3.55 21.69 -17.90
CA ILE A 5 3.74 20.26 -18.13
C ILE A 5 2.45 19.78 -18.80
N GLU A 6 2.52 19.54 -20.11
CA GLU A 6 1.44 18.89 -20.84
C GLU A 6 1.21 17.52 -20.19
N ARG A 7 0.04 17.35 -19.57
CA ARG A 7 -0.42 16.04 -19.09
C ARG A 7 -0.73 15.19 -20.32
N SER A 8 0.27 14.52 -20.84
CA SER A 8 0.09 13.40 -21.75
C SER A 8 -0.66 12.31 -20.99
N HIS A 9 -1.96 12.18 -21.22
CA HIS A 9 -2.73 11.02 -20.79
C HIS A 9 -2.26 9.82 -21.61
N ALA A 10 -1.26 9.11 -21.07
CA ALA A 10 -0.74 7.91 -21.70
C ALA A 10 -1.87 6.88 -21.81
N SER A 11 -2.16 6.40 -23.02
CA SER A 11 -3.06 5.29 -23.22
C SER A 11 -2.38 4.02 -22.70
N TYR A 12 -2.75 3.57 -21.52
CA TYR A 12 -2.24 2.34 -20.92
C TYR A 12 -2.88 1.11 -21.59
N SER A 13 -2.17 -0.02 -21.58
CA SER A 13 -2.78 -1.30 -21.97
C SER A 13 -3.87 -1.67 -20.96
N VAL A 14 -4.85 -2.48 -21.39
CA VAL A 14 -5.91 -2.98 -20.48
C VAL A 14 -5.31 -3.67 -19.25
N TYR A 15 -4.17 -4.34 -19.41
CA TYR A 15 -3.45 -4.94 -18.30
C TYR A 15 -2.94 -3.88 -17.31
N LEU A 16 -2.22 -2.86 -17.78
CA LEU A 16 -1.70 -1.78 -16.94
C LEU A 16 -2.82 -0.97 -16.27
N GLU A 17 -3.92 -0.71 -16.97
CA GLU A 17 -5.08 -0.05 -16.32
C GLU A 17 -5.63 -0.85 -15.15
N ARG A 18 -5.59 -2.18 -15.22
CA ARG A 18 -6.06 -3.04 -14.11
C ARG A 18 -5.06 -3.03 -12.95
N GLU A 19 -3.76 -3.03 -13.23
CA GLU A 19 -2.73 -2.92 -12.20
C GLU A 19 -2.76 -1.56 -11.50
N LEU A 20 -2.83 -0.46 -12.26
CA LEU A 20 -2.95 0.89 -11.68
C LEU A 20 -4.24 1.08 -10.89
N ARG A 21 -5.32 0.37 -11.25
CA ARG A 21 -6.55 0.33 -10.45
C ARG A 21 -6.35 -0.39 -9.13
N SER A 22 -5.59 -1.50 -9.13
CA SER A 22 -5.21 -2.16 -7.87
C SER A 22 -4.26 -1.33 -7.03
N ASP A 23 -3.33 -0.56 -7.63
CA ASP A 23 -2.49 0.38 -6.89
C ASP A 23 -3.33 1.45 -6.23
N HIS A 24 -4.23 2.10 -6.99
CA HIS A 24 -5.14 3.11 -6.44
C HIS A 24 -5.97 2.60 -5.26
N ALA A 25 -6.48 1.37 -5.36
CA ALA A 25 -7.18 0.70 -4.26
C ALA A 25 -6.25 0.37 -3.09
N GLY A 26 -5.05 -0.12 -3.37
CA GLY A 26 -4.01 -0.49 -2.42
C GLY A 26 -3.56 0.70 -1.59
N GLU A 27 -3.16 1.79 -2.23
CA GLU A 27 -2.75 3.04 -1.59
C GLU A 27 -3.88 3.63 -0.72
N THR A 28 -5.12 3.58 -1.22
CA THR A 28 -6.31 3.96 -0.42
C THR A 28 -6.45 3.09 0.83
N GLY A 29 -6.23 1.78 0.71
CA GLY A 29 -6.23 0.85 1.83
C GLY A 29 -5.10 1.12 2.82
N ALA A 30 -3.87 1.33 2.33
CA ALA A 30 -2.67 1.57 3.13
C ALA A 30 -2.80 2.81 4.01
N ILE A 31 -3.28 3.92 3.45
CA ILE A 31 -3.61 5.14 4.22
C ILE A 31 -4.55 4.81 5.38
N TYR A 32 -5.54 3.94 5.15
CA TYR A 32 -6.51 3.58 6.18
C TYR A 32 -5.98 2.56 7.19
N ILE A 33 -5.03 1.70 6.82
CA ILE A 33 -4.25 0.89 7.77
C ILE A 33 -3.61 1.80 8.81
N TYR A 34 -2.87 2.83 8.37
CA TYR A 34 -2.22 3.75 9.29
C TYR A 34 -3.22 4.59 10.10
N LYS A 35 -4.37 4.98 9.53
CA LYS A 35 -5.47 5.60 10.31
C LYS A 35 -6.03 4.69 11.39
N GLY A 36 -6.19 3.39 11.10
CA GLY A 36 -6.62 2.38 12.07
C GLY A 36 -5.62 2.22 13.22
N ILE A 37 -4.33 2.15 12.89
CA ILE A 37 -3.24 2.10 13.87
C ILE A 37 -3.28 3.35 14.77
N ILE A 38 -3.35 4.55 14.18
CA ILE A 38 -3.40 5.81 14.94
C ILE A 38 -4.59 5.86 15.89
N ALA A 39 -5.77 5.40 15.46
CA ALA A 39 -6.97 5.41 16.27
C ALA A 39 -6.76 4.61 17.57
N ILE A 40 -6.27 3.38 17.45
CA ILE A 40 -6.03 2.53 18.62
C ILE A 40 -4.82 2.99 19.42
N ALA A 41 -3.74 3.43 18.77
CA ALA A 41 -2.56 3.95 19.44
C ALA A 41 -2.88 5.17 20.31
N LYS A 42 -3.78 6.06 19.86
CA LYS A 42 -4.29 7.19 20.66
C LYS A 42 -5.03 6.72 21.91
N LEU A 43 -5.94 5.75 21.79
CA LEU A 43 -6.65 5.18 22.93
C LEU A 43 -5.68 4.56 23.95
N ARG A 44 -4.59 3.96 23.47
CA ARG A 44 -3.53 3.35 24.29
C ARG A 44 -2.45 4.33 24.75
N LYS A 45 -2.52 5.61 24.35
CA LYS A 45 -1.49 6.65 24.59
C LYS A 45 -0.09 6.25 24.11
N ASP A 46 -0.01 5.47 23.03
CA ASP A 46 1.25 4.96 22.49
C ASP A 46 1.86 5.93 21.46
N GLN A 47 2.69 6.87 21.94
CA GLN A 47 3.26 7.93 21.09
C GLN A 47 4.20 7.41 20.02
N GLU A 48 4.96 6.34 20.29
CA GLU A 48 5.87 5.75 19.30
C GLU A 48 5.09 5.20 18.12
N LEU A 49 4.00 4.49 18.39
CA LEU A 49 3.15 3.91 17.36
C LEU A 49 2.38 4.97 16.57
N ILE A 50 1.99 6.08 17.22
CA ILE A 50 1.39 7.24 16.54
C ILE A 50 2.40 7.87 15.58
N SER A 51 3.63 8.11 16.01
CA SER A 51 4.67 8.71 15.18
C SER A 51 5.02 7.83 13.99
N PHE A 52 5.20 6.53 14.24
CA PHE A 52 5.40 5.52 13.19
C PHE A 52 4.28 5.58 12.14
N ALA A 53 3.02 5.48 12.57
CA ALA A 53 1.90 5.45 11.64
C ALA A 53 1.66 6.78 10.90
N LYS A 54 1.99 7.93 11.52
CA LYS A 54 1.93 9.22 10.83
C LYS A 54 3.00 9.34 9.75
N HIS A 55 4.20 8.86 10.01
CA HIS A 55 5.30 8.93 9.05
C HIS A 55 4.97 8.12 7.80
N HIS A 56 4.69 6.83 7.98
CA HIS A 56 4.35 5.95 6.85
C HIS A 56 3.06 6.38 6.15
N GLY A 57 2.01 6.72 6.93
CA GLY A 57 0.75 7.17 6.35
C GLY A 57 0.83 8.47 5.55
N ALA A 58 1.88 9.28 5.73
CA ALA A 58 2.16 10.42 4.86
C ALA A 58 2.74 9.96 3.51
N THR A 59 3.69 9.01 3.53
CA THR A 59 4.25 8.37 2.33
C THR A 59 3.14 7.74 1.47
N GLU A 60 2.22 6.96 2.07
CA GLU A 60 1.09 6.36 1.30
C GLU A 60 0.17 7.42 0.70
N ALA A 61 0.01 8.56 1.38
CA ALA A 61 -0.78 9.67 0.84
C ALA A 61 -0.09 10.33 -0.35
N GLU A 62 1.24 10.41 -0.33
CA GLU A 62 2.04 10.86 -1.48
C GLU A 62 1.98 9.85 -2.64
N HIS A 63 2.10 8.55 -2.36
CA HIS A 63 1.93 7.49 -3.36
C HIS A 63 0.57 7.56 -4.05
N LEU A 64 -0.52 7.65 -3.28
CA LEU A 64 -1.86 7.82 -3.84
C LEU A 64 -1.96 9.05 -4.74
N GLN A 65 -1.40 10.19 -4.32
CA GLN A 65 -1.40 11.41 -5.13
C GLN A 65 -0.61 11.24 -6.44
N LEU A 66 0.54 10.57 -6.38
CA LEU A 66 1.35 10.27 -7.56
C LEU A 66 0.59 9.38 -8.54
N ILE A 67 -0.03 8.29 -8.08
CA ILE A 67 -0.86 7.41 -8.90
C ILE A 67 -2.03 8.18 -9.50
N GLU A 68 -2.75 8.99 -8.71
CA GLU A 68 -3.86 9.80 -9.18
C GLU A 68 -3.43 10.89 -10.18
N SER A 69 -2.18 11.33 -10.16
CA SER A 69 -1.66 12.33 -11.10
C SER A 69 -1.49 11.79 -12.52
N ILE A 70 -1.22 10.49 -12.67
CA ILE A 70 -1.02 9.81 -13.95
C ILE A 70 -2.22 8.96 -14.39
N PHE A 71 -3.08 8.57 -13.44
CA PHE A 71 -4.20 7.67 -13.68
C PHE A 71 -5.55 8.40 -13.57
N GLU A 72 -6.24 8.53 -14.70
CA GLU A 72 -7.49 9.29 -14.78
C GLU A 72 -8.59 8.72 -13.89
N ALA A 73 -9.41 9.62 -13.32
CA ALA A 73 -10.50 9.26 -12.39
C ALA A 73 -11.47 8.19 -12.91
N LYS A 74 -11.72 8.14 -14.23
CA LYS A 74 -12.63 7.16 -14.85
C LYS A 74 -12.11 5.72 -14.80
N HIS A 75 -10.80 5.51 -14.65
CA HIS A 75 -10.16 4.18 -14.59
C HIS A 75 -9.81 3.75 -13.16
N ARG A 76 -9.90 4.65 -12.17
CA ARG A 76 -9.64 4.39 -10.74
C ARG A 76 -10.64 3.41 -10.13
N SER A 77 -10.29 2.83 -8.97
CA SER A 77 -11.15 1.85 -8.32
C SER A 77 -12.43 2.49 -7.79
N ARG A 78 -13.57 1.83 -8.02
CA ARG A 78 -14.89 2.33 -7.59
C ARG A 78 -15.23 1.93 -6.14
N LEU A 79 -14.57 0.93 -5.59
CA LEU A 79 -14.87 0.36 -4.27
C LEU A 79 -14.12 1.03 -3.11
N LEU A 80 -13.99 2.36 -3.14
CA LEU A 80 -13.18 3.10 -2.16
C LEU A 80 -13.66 2.92 -0.72
N VAL A 81 -14.98 2.87 -0.48
CA VAL A 81 -15.51 2.68 0.89
C VAL A 81 -15.12 1.30 1.47
N PRO A 82 -15.34 0.19 0.75
CA PRO A 82 -14.80 -1.12 1.15
C PRO A 82 -13.30 -1.11 1.45
N TRP A 83 -12.46 -0.52 0.59
CA TRP A 83 -11.01 -0.46 0.79
C TRP A 83 -10.61 0.30 2.04
N ARG A 84 -11.30 1.41 2.32
CA ARG A 84 -11.11 2.21 3.53
C ARG A 84 -11.45 1.43 4.80
N ILE A 85 -12.56 0.70 4.78
CA ILE A 85 -12.99 -0.12 5.93
C ILE A 85 -12.02 -1.28 6.15
N ALA A 86 -11.68 -2.02 5.09
CA ALA A 86 -10.75 -3.15 5.17
C ALA A 86 -9.37 -2.69 5.65
N GLY A 87 -8.82 -1.62 5.08
CA GLY A 87 -7.56 -1.02 5.52
C GLY A 87 -7.62 -0.63 6.99
N TRP A 88 -8.65 0.10 7.42
CA TRP A 88 -8.79 0.52 8.81
C TRP A 88 -8.82 -0.66 9.78
N LEU A 89 -9.56 -1.73 9.46
CA LEU A 89 -9.61 -2.94 10.29
C LEU A 89 -8.25 -3.64 10.35
N THR A 90 -7.55 -3.76 9.21
CA THR A 90 -6.22 -4.36 9.13
C THR A 90 -5.20 -3.61 9.99
N GLY A 91 -5.34 -2.30 10.16
CA GLY A 91 -4.50 -1.51 11.07
C GLY A 91 -4.96 -1.52 12.54
N ALA A 92 -6.27 -1.38 12.78
CA ALA A 92 -6.83 -1.26 14.12
C ALA A 92 -6.76 -2.56 14.91
N ILE A 93 -7.10 -3.70 14.30
CA ILE A 93 -7.10 -5.01 14.95
C ILE A 93 -5.73 -5.35 15.58
N PRO A 94 -4.60 -5.35 14.86
CA PRO A 94 -3.29 -5.66 15.45
C PRO A 94 -2.86 -4.61 16.47
N ALA A 95 -3.23 -3.34 16.31
CA ALA A 95 -2.91 -2.29 17.27
C ALA A 95 -3.54 -2.53 18.65
N LEU A 96 -4.67 -3.26 18.75
CA LEU A 96 -5.23 -3.69 20.04
C LEU A 96 -4.27 -4.61 20.80
N PHE A 97 -3.45 -5.37 20.08
CA PHE A 97 -2.47 -6.32 20.61
C PHE A 97 -1.05 -5.72 20.74
N GLY A 98 -0.91 -4.41 20.51
CA GLY A 98 0.32 -3.66 20.70
C GLY A 98 1.27 -3.66 19.50
N ARG A 99 2.40 -2.94 19.66
CA ARG A 99 3.32 -2.59 18.58
C ARG A 99 3.84 -3.78 17.78
N LYS A 100 4.20 -4.87 18.47
CA LYS A 100 4.75 -6.08 17.83
C LYS A 100 3.78 -6.69 16.82
N ALA A 101 2.48 -6.68 17.12
CA ALA A 101 1.45 -7.15 16.20
C ALA A 101 1.30 -6.20 15.00
N VAL A 102 1.39 -4.88 15.23
CA VAL A 102 1.39 -3.89 14.15
C VAL A 102 2.59 -4.07 13.24
N TYR A 103 3.82 -4.09 13.77
CA TYR A 103 5.03 -4.26 12.98
C TYR A 103 5.03 -5.56 12.17
N ALA A 104 4.52 -6.66 12.73
CA ALA A 104 4.36 -7.91 11.98
C ALA A 104 3.27 -7.84 10.90
N THR A 105 2.24 -7.01 11.10
CA THR A 105 1.20 -6.76 10.08
C THR A 105 1.77 -5.94 8.94
N ILE A 106 2.47 -4.84 9.23
CA ILE A 106 3.12 -4.00 8.23
C ILE A 106 4.18 -4.80 7.46
N ASP A 107 5.06 -5.55 8.12
CA ASP A 107 5.99 -6.49 7.44
C ASP A 107 5.26 -7.44 6.48
N ALA A 108 4.07 -7.94 6.84
CA ALA A 108 3.30 -8.83 5.98
C ALA A 108 2.65 -8.11 4.79
N VAL A 109 2.09 -6.92 5.00
CA VAL A 109 1.52 -6.06 3.97
C VAL A 109 2.60 -5.63 2.99
N GLU A 110 3.70 -5.05 3.47
CA GLU A 110 4.74 -4.51 2.58
C GLU A 110 5.53 -5.60 1.84
N THR A 111 5.63 -6.81 2.41
CA THR A 111 6.14 -7.95 1.64
C THR A 111 5.24 -8.26 0.43
N PHE A 112 3.92 -8.12 0.58
CA PHE A 112 2.99 -8.32 -0.53
C PHE A 112 3.06 -7.15 -1.52
N VAL A 113 3.09 -5.91 -1.03
CA VAL A 113 3.12 -4.71 -1.89
C VAL A 113 4.42 -4.66 -2.70
N GLU A 114 5.57 -4.97 -2.09
CA GLU A 114 6.86 -5.10 -2.80
C GLU A 114 6.76 -6.08 -3.98
N GLN A 115 6.17 -7.26 -3.74
CA GLN A 115 5.96 -8.27 -4.79
C GLN A 115 5.00 -7.79 -5.88
N HIS A 116 3.96 -7.04 -5.50
CA HIS A 116 3.01 -6.48 -6.44
C HIS A 116 3.67 -5.45 -7.37
N TYR A 117 4.39 -4.49 -6.82
CA TYR A 117 5.15 -3.52 -7.62
C TYR A 117 6.22 -4.20 -8.48
N GLN A 118 6.91 -5.22 -7.96
CA GLN A 118 7.93 -5.96 -8.71
C GLN A 118 7.35 -6.57 -10.00
N GLN A 119 6.16 -7.16 -9.93
CA GLN A 119 5.49 -7.75 -11.10
C GLN A 119 5.17 -6.70 -12.18
N GLN A 120 4.74 -5.51 -11.76
CA GLN A 120 4.44 -4.41 -12.68
C GLN A 120 5.72 -3.83 -13.32
N ILE A 121 6.78 -3.67 -12.52
CA ILE A 121 8.09 -3.21 -12.97
C ILE A 121 8.66 -4.17 -14.03
N GLU A 122 8.63 -5.47 -13.76
CA GLU A 122 9.08 -6.51 -14.71
C GLU A 122 8.26 -6.50 -16.01
N TYR A 123 6.94 -6.31 -15.90
CA TYR A 123 6.08 -6.15 -17.07
C TYR A 123 6.50 -4.94 -17.91
N LEU A 124 6.71 -3.77 -17.30
CA LEU A 124 7.09 -2.55 -18.02
C LEU A 124 8.48 -2.68 -18.67
N GLN A 125 9.45 -3.25 -17.96
CA GLN A 125 10.80 -3.50 -18.49
C GLN A 125 10.77 -4.44 -19.70
N LYS A 126 9.91 -5.46 -19.69
CA LYS A 126 9.80 -6.41 -20.80
C LYS A 126 9.08 -5.86 -22.02
N ASN A 127 8.06 -5.02 -21.82
CA ASN A 127 7.20 -4.52 -22.90
C ASN A 127 7.64 -3.15 -23.45
N GLY A 128 8.65 -2.51 -22.84
CA GLY A 128 9.36 -1.37 -23.43
C GLY A 128 8.50 -0.12 -23.64
N SER A 129 7.77 0.33 -22.63
CA SER A 129 6.90 1.52 -22.71
C SER A 129 6.67 2.17 -21.33
N HIS A 130 6.40 3.48 -21.32
CA HIS A 130 6.05 4.29 -20.13
C HIS A 130 7.16 4.46 -19.06
N ASP A 131 8.31 5.01 -19.45
CA ASP A 131 9.46 5.26 -18.55
C ASP A 131 9.10 6.05 -17.27
N ASP A 132 8.20 7.02 -17.37
CA ASP A 132 7.78 7.81 -16.21
C ASP A 132 6.96 6.98 -15.21
N LEU A 133 6.12 6.06 -15.70
CA LEU A 133 5.40 5.12 -14.85
C LEU A 133 6.38 4.13 -14.21
N LEU A 134 7.33 3.60 -14.98
CA LEU A 134 8.36 2.70 -14.45
C LEU A 134 9.14 3.36 -13.31
N LYS A 135 9.59 4.61 -13.48
CA LYS A 135 10.28 5.37 -12.43
C LYS A 135 9.41 5.60 -11.20
N LEU A 136 8.12 5.90 -11.40
CA LEU A 136 7.17 6.07 -10.30
C LEU A 136 7.03 4.79 -9.49
N LEU A 137 6.75 3.65 -10.14
CA LEU A 137 6.57 2.38 -9.44
C LEU A 137 7.86 1.92 -8.73
N MET A 138 9.02 2.14 -9.34
CA MET A 138 10.32 1.86 -8.70
C MET A 138 10.54 2.72 -7.45
N ARG A 139 10.11 3.99 -7.48
CA ARG A 139 10.18 4.87 -6.31
C ARG A 139 9.25 4.38 -5.20
N CYS A 140 7.98 4.13 -5.51
CA CYS A 140 7.02 3.59 -4.54
C CYS A 140 7.53 2.28 -3.92
N GLN A 141 8.01 1.35 -4.75
CA GLN A 141 8.57 0.09 -4.25
C GLN A 141 9.76 0.28 -3.31
N ALA A 142 10.67 1.23 -3.60
CA ALA A 142 11.80 1.50 -2.73
C ALA A 142 11.35 1.99 -1.34
N ASP A 143 10.32 2.85 -1.31
CA ASP A 143 9.70 3.32 -0.07
C ASP A 143 9.04 2.15 0.69
N GLU A 144 8.35 1.23 0.00
CA GLU A 144 7.77 0.03 0.65
C GLU A 144 8.80 -0.96 1.17
N ILE A 145 9.92 -1.11 0.48
CA ILE A 145 11.04 -1.92 0.98
C ILE A 145 11.59 -1.31 2.26
N ASN A 146 11.70 0.01 2.35
CA ASN A 146 12.11 0.71 3.56
C ASN A 146 11.09 0.50 4.69
N HIS A 147 9.80 0.66 4.41
CA HIS A 147 8.72 0.41 5.37
C HIS A 147 8.76 -1.02 5.93
N LYS A 148 8.89 -2.01 5.03
CA LYS A 148 9.04 -3.42 5.36
C LYS A 148 10.23 -3.67 6.28
N ASN A 149 11.40 -3.14 5.91
CA ASN A 149 12.65 -3.37 6.65
C ASN A 149 12.60 -2.72 8.04
N GLU A 150 12.06 -1.50 8.14
CA GLU A 150 11.85 -0.84 9.43
C GLU A 150 10.92 -1.66 10.33
N ALA A 151 9.75 -2.06 9.82
CA ALA A 151 8.80 -2.88 10.57
C ALA A 151 9.44 -4.21 10.99
N ARG A 152 10.12 -4.90 10.06
CA ARG A 152 10.79 -6.19 10.31
C ARG A 152 11.86 -6.10 11.39
N SER A 153 12.63 -5.01 11.43
CA SER A 153 13.65 -4.78 12.47
C SER A 153 13.07 -4.71 13.89
N LYS A 154 11.77 -4.37 14.01
CA LYS A 154 11.05 -4.22 15.28
C LYS A 154 10.18 -5.43 15.64
N VAL A 155 10.13 -6.46 14.79
CA VAL A 155 9.40 -7.71 15.05
C VAL A 155 10.25 -8.65 15.90
N VAL A 156 9.63 -9.29 16.89
CA VAL A 156 10.28 -10.35 17.68
C VAL A 156 10.24 -11.67 16.93
N SER A 157 11.38 -12.37 16.93
CA SER A 157 11.51 -13.74 16.43
C SER A 157 11.75 -14.73 17.59
N PRO A 158 11.06 -15.88 17.62
CA PRO A 158 10.02 -16.33 16.68
C PRO A 158 8.65 -15.67 16.93
N ARG A 159 7.85 -15.53 15.87
CA ARG A 159 6.47 -15.04 15.95
C ARG A 159 5.55 -16.11 16.57
N PRO A 160 4.66 -15.76 17.52
CA PRO A 160 3.61 -16.68 17.99
C PRO A 160 2.72 -17.21 16.85
N LEU A 161 2.15 -18.40 17.01
CA LEU A 161 1.32 -19.04 15.98
C LEU A 161 0.14 -18.16 15.55
N THR A 162 -0.53 -17.52 16.50
CA THR A 162 -1.65 -16.60 16.22
C THR A 162 -1.23 -15.45 15.31
N LEU A 163 -0.06 -14.87 15.57
CA LEU A 163 0.48 -13.77 14.75
C LEU A 163 0.90 -14.26 13.36
N ARG A 164 1.42 -15.49 13.25
CA ARG A 164 1.72 -16.11 11.95
C ARG A 164 0.46 -16.32 11.11
N LEU A 165 -0.60 -16.84 11.73
CA LEU A 165 -1.90 -17.04 11.09
C LEU A 165 -2.52 -15.70 10.65
N TRP A 166 -2.44 -14.68 11.50
CA TRP A 166 -2.86 -13.32 11.15
C TRP A 166 -2.09 -12.78 9.94
N CYS A 167 -0.76 -12.84 9.94
CA CYS A 167 0.05 -12.39 8.80
C CYS A 167 -0.25 -13.20 7.52
N ALA A 168 -0.60 -14.47 7.62
CA ALA A 168 -1.02 -15.28 6.47
C ALA A 168 -2.37 -14.81 5.93
N LEU A 169 -3.34 -14.55 6.82
CA LEU A 169 -4.64 -13.99 6.46
C LEU A 169 -4.51 -12.63 5.78
N VAL A 170 -3.66 -11.74 6.31
CA VAL A 170 -3.40 -10.42 5.72
C VAL A 170 -2.86 -10.56 4.29
N ARG A 171 -1.86 -11.42 4.06
CA ARG A 171 -1.31 -11.64 2.71
C ARG A 171 -2.36 -12.20 1.73
N SER A 172 -3.12 -13.21 2.14
CA SER A 172 -4.18 -13.77 1.31
C SER A 172 -5.30 -12.75 1.04
N GLY A 173 -5.65 -11.95 2.05
CA GLY A 173 -6.62 -10.87 1.92
C GLY A 173 -6.17 -9.80 0.93
N SER A 174 -4.92 -9.36 0.99
CA SER A 174 -4.35 -8.41 0.03
C SER A 174 -4.36 -8.96 -1.40
N ALA A 175 -4.03 -10.24 -1.59
CA ALA A 175 -4.09 -10.88 -2.91
C ALA A 175 -5.50 -10.89 -3.49
N VAL A 176 -6.51 -11.22 -2.67
CA VAL A 176 -7.92 -11.18 -3.08
C VAL A 176 -8.37 -9.74 -3.37
N ALA A 177 -7.96 -8.77 -2.55
CA ALA A 177 -8.29 -7.36 -2.77
C ALA A 177 -7.75 -6.84 -4.10
N VAL A 178 -6.50 -7.17 -4.45
CA VAL A 178 -5.91 -6.84 -5.75
C VAL A 178 -6.71 -7.45 -6.90
N LEU A 179 -7.09 -8.73 -6.80
CA LEU A 179 -7.90 -9.39 -7.83
C LEU A 179 -9.25 -8.70 -8.05
N LEU A 180 -9.91 -8.26 -6.96
CA LEU A 180 -11.17 -7.53 -7.04
C LEU A 180 -10.97 -6.11 -7.60
N ALA A 181 -9.97 -5.39 -7.11
CA ALA A 181 -9.66 -4.03 -7.56
C ALA A 181 -9.27 -3.98 -9.04
N ARG A 182 -8.58 -5.01 -9.56
CA ARG A 182 -8.32 -5.15 -11.01
C ARG A 182 -9.59 -5.18 -11.85
N GLN A 183 -10.76 -5.50 -11.29
CA GLN A 183 -12.01 -5.60 -12.04
C GLN A 183 -12.95 -4.40 -11.87
N ILE A 184 -12.85 -3.65 -10.75
CA ILE A 184 -13.88 -2.69 -10.30
C ILE A 184 -13.31 -1.33 -9.88
#